data_AF-A0A4V2AYM5-F1
#
_entry.id   AF-A0A4V2AYM5-F1
#
_cell.length_a   1.000
_cell.length_b   1.000
_cell.length_c   1.000
_cell.angle_alpha   90.00
_cell.angle_beta   90.00
_cell.angle_gamma   90.00
#
_symmetry.space_group_name_H-M   'P 1'
#
loop_
_entity.id
_entity.type
_entity.pdbx_description
1 polymer ?
#
loop_
_entity_poly.entity_id
_entity_poly.type
_entity_poly.pdbx_seq_one_letter_code
_entity_poly.pdbx_strand_id
1 'polypeptide(L)'
;MSKLLPTVLVAACGLLHCGPTLPVKAAVVNCTTKQPIADAQFDRMGNISRTGADGTWQTTTIGNGGFPVDVFKEGYKKDKFKLEPGDKVNNICLMPDGT
;
A
#
# COMPACT_ATOMS: atom_id res chain seq x y z
N MET A 1 -26.53 -11.33 27.79
CA MET A 1 -25.45 -11.69 26.84
C MET A 1 -24.76 -10.40 26.43
N SER A 2 -23.74 -9.99 27.19
CA SER A 2 -23.02 -8.72 26.95
C SER A 2 -21.97 -8.92 25.87
N LYS A 3 -22.14 -8.26 24.72
CA LYS A 3 -21.11 -8.13 23.69
C LYS A 3 -20.08 -7.10 24.16
N LEU A 4 -18.93 -7.57 24.61
CA LEU A 4 -17.71 -6.77 24.73
C LEU A 4 -17.20 -6.47 23.33
N LEU A 5 -17.32 -5.21 22.89
CA LEU A 5 -16.55 -4.70 21.76
C LEU A 5 -15.10 -4.52 22.22
N PRO A 6 -14.09 -5.00 21.47
CA PRO A 6 -12.71 -4.74 21.83
C PRO A 6 -12.40 -3.26 21.61
N THR A 7 -12.05 -2.60 22.70
CA THR A 7 -11.38 -1.30 22.76
C THR A 7 -10.15 -1.32 21.84
N VAL A 8 -10.29 -0.81 20.61
CA VAL A 8 -9.12 -0.45 19.82
C VAL A 8 -8.66 0.90 20.32
N LEU A 9 -7.53 0.84 21.01
CA LEU A 9 -6.69 1.94 21.46
C LEU A 9 -6.49 2.95 20.30
N VAL A 10 -7.20 4.09 20.37
CA VAL A 10 -6.94 5.23 19.49
C VAL A 10 -5.59 5.80 19.93
N ALA A 11 -4.54 5.49 19.17
CA ALA A 11 -3.24 6.10 19.34
C ALA A 11 -3.39 7.63 19.25
N ALA A 12 -2.86 8.31 20.27
CA ALA A 12 -2.94 9.73 20.49
C ALA A 12 -2.54 10.57 19.27
N CYS A 13 -3.53 11.17 18.62
CA CYS A 13 -3.37 12.46 17.96
C CYS A 13 -4.26 13.44 18.74
N GLY A 14 -3.64 14.13 19.69
CA GLY A 14 -4.30 15.19 20.44
C GLY A 14 -4.82 16.27 19.49
N LEU A 15 -6.01 16.78 19.81
CA LEU A 15 -6.65 17.96 19.24
C LEU A 15 -5.66 18.95 18.59
N LEU A 16 -5.60 19.00 17.24
CA LEU A 16 -5.57 20.21 16.37
C LEU A 16 -4.74 20.14 15.06
N HIS A 17 -3.87 19.16 14.79
CA HIS A 17 -2.97 19.28 13.61
C HIS A 17 -2.74 18.02 12.75
N CYS A 18 -3.51 16.95 12.92
CA CYS A 18 -3.48 15.83 11.99
C CYS A 18 -4.88 15.60 11.40
N GLY A 19 -5.01 15.76 10.08
CA GLY A 19 -6.21 15.33 9.37
C GLY A 19 -6.45 13.82 9.54
N PRO A 20 -7.63 13.30 9.16
CA PRO A 20 -7.93 11.88 9.31
C PRO A 20 -6.86 11.03 8.62
N THR A 21 -6.36 10.01 9.31
CA THR A 21 -5.53 8.98 8.70
C THR A 21 -6.41 8.06 7.88
N LEU A 22 -6.09 7.88 6.60
CA LEU A 22 -6.78 6.96 5.72
C LEU A 22 -5.91 5.74 5.42
N PRO A 23 -6.50 4.54 5.36
CA PRO A 23 -5.77 3.36 4.91
C PRO A 23 -5.42 3.49 3.43
N VAL A 24 -4.32 2.85 3.05
CA VAL A 24 -3.95 2.67 1.65
C VAL A 24 -3.60 1.20 1.49
N LYS A 25 -4.29 0.54 0.56
CA LYS A 25 -4.12 -0.89 0.28
C LYS A 25 -3.67 -1.04 -1.16
N ALA A 26 -2.70 -1.90 -1.41
CA ALA A 26 -2.27 -2.26 -2.75
C ALA A 26 -2.09 -3.78 -2.89
N ALA A 27 -2.35 -4.30 -4.08
CA ALA A 27 -2.03 -5.65 -4.48
C ALA A 27 -1.13 -5.58 -5.71
N VAL A 28 0.02 -6.23 -5.66
CA VAL A 28 1.00 -6.25 -6.76
C VAL A 28 0.98 -7.61 -7.43
N VAL A 29 0.77 -7.62 -8.75
CA VAL A 29 0.72 -8.83 -9.56
C VAL A 29 1.63 -8.73 -10.78
N ASN A 30 2.06 -9.88 -11.28
CA ASN A 30 2.71 -9.99 -12.58
C ASN A 30 1.65 -9.73 -13.67
N CYS A 31 1.93 -8.78 -14.57
CA CYS A 31 0.98 -8.42 -15.61
C CYS A 31 0.63 -9.53 -16.58
N THR A 32 1.57 -10.44 -16.82
CA THR A 32 1.44 -11.56 -17.76
C THR A 32 0.72 -12.73 -17.09
N THR A 33 1.23 -13.19 -15.94
CA THR A 33 0.75 -14.42 -15.29
C THR A 33 -0.41 -14.20 -14.32
N LYS A 34 -0.68 -12.93 -13.96
CA LYS A 34 -1.63 -12.52 -12.91
C LYS A 34 -1.33 -13.10 -11.51
N GLN A 35 -0.15 -13.66 -11.31
CA GLN A 35 0.29 -14.16 -10.02
C GLN A 35 0.74 -13.01 -9.10
N PRO A 36 0.53 -13.13 -7.78
CA PRO A 36 0.99 -12.13 -6.82
C PRO A 36 2.52 -12.02 -6.81
N ILE A 37 3.03 -10.81 -6.60
CA ILE A 37 4.46 -10.55 -6.50
C ILE A 37 4.79 -10.24 -5.03
N ALA A 38 5.43 -11.20 -4.39
CA ALA A 38 5.99 -11.02 -3.05
C ALA A 38 7.25 -10.16 -3.06
N ASP A 39 7.52 -9.48 -1.94
CA ASP A 39 8.75 -8.69 -1.72
C ASP A 39 8.97 -7.56 -2.76
N ALA A 40 7.90 -7.08 -3.41
CA ALA A 40 7.93 -5.87 -4.23
C ALA A 40 8.11 -4.66 -3.32
N GLN A 41 9.10 -3.82 -3.63
CA GLN A 41 9.44 -2.63 -2.86
C GLN A 41 8.53 -1.46 -3.26
N PHE A 42 7.99 -0.80 -2.24
CA PHE A 42 7.33 0.50 -2.33
C PHE A 42 8.28 1.53 -1.73
N ASP A 43 8.83 2.39 -2.58
CA ASP A 43 9.65 3.52 -2.17
C ASP A 43 8.80 4.80 -2.22
N ARG A 44 8.59 5.38 -1.03
CA ARG A 44 7.98 6.70 -0.87
C ARG A 44 9.02 7.66 -0.30
N MET A 45 9.71 8.37 -1.19
CA MET A 45 10.72 9.39 -0.84
C MET A 45 11.81 8.84 0.10
N GLY A 46 12.31 7.63 -0.19
CA GLY A 46 13.33 6.93 0.60
C GLY A 46 12.76 6.06 1.73
N ASN A 47 11.46 6.14 2.03
CA ASN A 47 10.82 5.22 2.97
C ASN A 47 10.41 3.95 2.23
N ILE A 48 11.19 2.89 2.43
CA ILE A 48 11.00 1.61 1.74
C ILE A 48 10.18 0.66 2.61
N SER A 49 9.16 0.08 2.01
CA SER A 49 8.36 -1.02 2.56
C SER A 49 8.09 -2.05 1.48
N ARG A 50 7.60 -3.25 1.82
CA ARG A 50 7.51 -4.36 0.86
C ARG A 50 6.20 -5.12 0.94
N THR A 51 5.80 -5.74 -0.17
CA THR A 51 4.64 -6.65 -0.18
C THR A 51 4.91 -7.91 0.63
N GLY A 52 3.85 -8.47 1.22
CA GLY A 52 3.85 -9.79 1.83
C GLY A 52 3.94 -10.92 0.78
N ALA A 53 3.97 -12.16 1.26
CA ALA A 53 4.03 -13.35 0.40
C ALA A 53 2.82 -13.50 -0.53
N ASP A 54 1.69 -12.89 -0.17
CA ASP A 54 0.45 -12.83 -0.96
C ASP A 54 0.42 -11.67 -1.97
N GLY A 55 1.52 -10.91 -2.08
CA GLY A 55 1.63 -9.74 -2.96
C GLY A 55 0.86 -8.51 -2.48
N THR A 56 0.37 -8.50 -1.24
CA THR A 56 -0.36 -7.35 -0.69
C THR A 56 0.56 -6.39 0.06
N TRP A 57 0.20 -5.11 0.06
CA TRP A 57 0.89 -4.05 0.77
C TRP A 57 -0.13 -3.10 1.41
N GLN A 58 0.17 -2.62 2.61
CA GLN A 58 -0.70 -1.70 3.35
C GLN A 58 0.10 -0.62 4.07
N THR A 59 -0.44 0.60 4.10
CA THR A 59 0.05 1.69 4.94
C THR A 59 -1.11 2.61 5.33
N THR A 60 -0.81 3.67 6.08
CA THR A 60 -1.72 4.78 6.33
C THR A 60 -1.12 6.07 5.78
N THR A 61 -1.99 7.00 5.36
CA THR A 61 -1.58 8.35 4.97
C THR A 61 -2.48 9.40 5.63
N ILE A 62 -1.96 10.62 5.75
CA ILE A 62 -2.72 11.77 6.21
C ILE A 62 -3.19 12.53 4.97
N GLY A 63 -4.50 12.79 4.89
CA GLY A 63 -5.13 13.50 3.76
C GLY A 63 -5.75 12.58 2.71
N ASN A 64 -6.66 13.15 1.92
CA ASN A 64 -7.55 12.39 1.03
C ASN A 64 -7.02 12.27 -0.41
N GLY A 65 -5.86 12.88 -0.71
CA GLY A 65 -5.29 12.87 -2.05
C GLY A 65 -4.34 11.69 -2.27
N GLY A 66 -4.39 11.09 -3.46
CA GLY A 66 -3.41 10.07 -3.83
C GLY A 66 -1.99 10.61 -3.95
N PHE A 67 -1.02 9.74 -3.68
CA PHE A 67 0.41 10.07 -3.65
C PHE A 67 1.21 9.13 -4.57
N PRO A 68 2.30 9.62 -5.18
CA PRO A 68 3.16 8.79 -5.99
C PRO A 68 4.01 7.86 -5.12
N VAL A 69 4.25 6.66 -5.62
CA VAL A 69 5.22 5.68 -5.10
C VAL A 69 5.99 5.09 -6.27
N ASP A 70 7.28 4.87 -6.09
CA ASP A 70 8.05 4.04 -7.01
C ASP A 70 7.93 2.59 -6.56
N VAL A 71 7.50 1.69 -7.45
CA VAL A 71 7.36 0.27 -7.17
C VAL A 71 8.38 -0.52 -7.97
N PHE A 72 9.13 -1.39 -7.29
CA PHE A 72 10.22 -2.14 -7.88
C PHE A 72 10.30 -3.57 -7.35
N LYS A 73 10.60 -4.51 -8.24
CA LYS A 73 11.03 -5.86 -7.90
C LYS A 73 12.10 -6.28 -8.91
N GLU A 74 13.16 -6.93 -8.45
CA GLU A 74 14.17 -7.49 -9.34
C GLU A 74 13.52 -8.44 -10.37
N GLY A 75 13.89 -8.28 -11.65
CA GLY A 75 13.28 -9.00 -12.77
C GLY A 75 12.00 -8.36 -13.32
N TYR A 76 11.62 -7.17 -12.85
CA TYR A 76 10.46 -6.41 -13.31
C TYR A 76 10.78 -4.93 -13.54
N LYS A 77 10.11 -4.34 -14.54
CA LYS A 77 10.23 -2.93 -14.89
C LYS A 77 9.82 -2.09 -13.69
N LYS A 78 10.75 -1.28 -13.19
CA LYS A 78 10.43 -0.25 -12.19
C LYS A 78 9.44 0.74 -12.80
N ASP A 79 8.39 1.07 -12.05
CA ASP A 79 7.36 2.01 -12.49
C ASP A 79 6.83 2.85 -11.32
N LYS A 80 6.18 3.98 -11.64
CA LYS A 80 5.65 4.94 -10.69
C LYS A 80 4.12 4.90 -10.70
N PHE A 81 3.53 4.68 -9.53
CA PHE A 81 2.09 4.57 -9.36
C PHE A 81 1.57 5.68 -8.44
N LYS A 82 0.39 6.21 -8.74
CA LYS A 82 -0.36 7.04 -7.79
C LYS A 82 -1.28 6.13 -6.99
N LEU A 83 -1.09 6.06 -5.67
CA LEU A 83 -1.97 5.30 -4.78
C LEU A 83 -3.04 6.20 -4.22
N GLU A 84 -4.30 5.79 -4.35
CA GLU A 84 -5.43 6.49 -3.76
C GLU A 84 -5.73 5.94 -2.34
N PRO A 85 -5.95 6.81 -1.34
CA PRO A 85 -6.36 6.40 0.00
C PRO A 85 -7.83 5.95 0.05
N GLY A 86 -8.16 5.17 1.08
CA GLY A 86 -9.50 4.67 1.35
C GLY A 86 -9.59 3.15 1.33
N ASP A 87 -10.81 2.65 1.23
CA ASP A 87 -11.08 1.21 1.38
C ASP A 87 -10.81 0.38 0.13
N LYS A 88 -10.65 1.03 -1.02
CA LYS A 88 -10.33 0.37 -2.28
C LYS A 88 -8.88 -0.11 -2.31
N VAL A 89 -8.67 -1.23 -2.99
CA VAL A 89 -7.33 -1.76 -3.25
C VAL A 89 -6.81 -1.17 -4.55
N ASN A 90 -5.62 -0.58 -4.51
CA ASN A 90 -4.87 -0.16 -5.68
C ASN A 90 -4.27 -1.42 -6.33
N ASN A 91 -4.76 -1.80 -7.51
CA ASN A 91 -4.22 -2.96 -8.23
C ASN A 91 -3.02 -2.51 -9.07
N ILE A 92 -1.83 -2.98 -8.70
CA ILE A 92 -0.57 -2.65 -9.35
C ILE A 92 -0.13 -3.84 -10.16
N CYS A 93 0.24 -3.56 -11.40
CA CYS A 93 0.64 -4.55 -12.39
C CYS A 93 2.09 -4.26 -12.76
N LEU A 94 3.03 -5.16 -12.43
CA LEU A 94 4.42 -5.03 -12.85
C LEU A 94 4.69 -5.94 -14.05
N MET A 95 5.32 -5.37 -15.08
CA MET A 95 5.77 -6.09 -16.27
C MET A 95 7.16 -6.68 -16.04
N PRO A 96 7.41 -7.96 -16.38
CA PRO A 96 8.76 -8.51 -16.35
C PRO A 96 9.75 -7.74 -17.23
N ASP A 97 11.00 -7.66 -16.78
CA ASP A 97 12.12 -7.12 -17.55
C ASP A 97 12.57 -8.16 -18.60
N GLY A 98 11.94 -8.19 -19.77
CA GLY A 98 12.33 -9.14 -20.82
C GLY A 98 11.24 -9.58 -21.80
N THR A 99 10.04 -9.00 -21.74
CA THR A 99 9.09 -9.01 -22.88
C THR A 99 9.43 -7.91 -23.86
#